data_AF-A7S1K0-F1
#
_entry.id   AF-A7S1K0-F1
#
_cell.length_a   1.000
_cell.length_b   1.000
_cell.length_c   1.000
_cell.angle_alpha   90.00
_cell.angle_beta   90.00
_cell.angle_gamma   90.00
#
_symmetry.space_group_name_H-M   'P 1'
#
loop_
_entity.id
_entity.type
_entity.pdbx_description
1 polymer ?
#
loop_
_entity_poly.entity_id
_entity_poly.type
_entity_poly.pdbx_seq_one_letter_code
_entity_poly.pdbx_strand_id
1 'polypeptide(L)'
;TSGRLQALRALMANKTITDGGVQAYMVPSSDAHQTEDVAPQHKRRQFISGFSGSHGMAIVTVASAALWTDGRYFLQAEMEMDCNWKLQKEGLPDTPKFSEWLAEKLQVGSRVGVDPFLL
;
A
#
# COMPACT_ATOMS: atom_id res chain seq x y z
N THR A 1 11.00 -1.19 7.59
CA THR A 1 10.41 -2.03 6.54
C THR A 1 11.31 -2.21 5.32
N SER A 2 12.52 -1.64 5.27
CA SER A 2 13.37 -1.60 4.07
C SER A 2 13.55 -2.96 3.37
N GLY A 3 13.93 -4.02 4.11
CA GLY A 3 14.09 -5.36 3.53
C GLY A 3 12.80 -5.95 2.94
N ARG A 4 11.64 -5.70 3.58
CA ARG A 4 10.33 -6.15 3.06
C ARG A 4 9.94 -5.42 1.79
N LEU A 5 10.18 -4.11 1.72
CA LEU A 5 9.94 -3.31 0.52
C LEU A 5 10.85 -3.73 -0.64
N GLN A 6 12.13 -4.02 -0.36
CA GLN A 6 13.06 -4.53 -1.35
C GLN A 6 12.59 -5.87 -1.93
N ALA A 7 12.20 -6.81 -1.05
CA ALA A 7 11.68 -8.11 -1.47
C ALA A 7 10.41 -7.99 -2.32
N LEU A 8 9.46 -7.14 -1.91
CA LEU A 8 8.24 -6.90 -2.68
C LEU A 8 8.55 -6.29 -4.07
N ARG A 9 9.44 -5.30 -4.14
CA ARG A 9 9.85 -4.68 -5.41
C ARG A 9 10.55 -5.66 -6.35
N ALA A 10 11.33 -6.60 -5.81
CA ALA A 10 11.93 -7.67 -6.61
C ALA A 10 10.86 -8.60 -7.22
N LEU A 11 9.80 -8.93 -6.47
CA LEU A 11 8.66 -9.69 -6.99
C LEU A 11 7.88 -8.89 -8.03
N MET A 12 7.65 -7.60 -7.79
CA MET A 12 6.97 -6.70 -8.73
C MET A 12 7.71 -6.61 -10.09
N ALA A 13 9.04 -6.66 -10.08
CA ALA A 13 9.86 -6.66 -11.30
C ALA A 13 9.85 -8.00 -12.06
N ASN A 14 9.23 -9.05 -11.51
CA ASN A 14 9.22 -10.37 -12.13
C ASN A 14 8.34 -10.39 -13.40
N LYS A 15 9.00 -10.52 -14.55
CA LYS A 15 8.36 -10.57 -15.87
C LYS A 15 7.54 -11.84 -16.13
N THR A 16 7.64 -12.87 -15.28
CA THR A 16 6.75 -14.04 -15.37
C THR A 16 5.34 -13.75 -14.86
N ILE A 17 5.14 -12.66 -14.10
CA ILE A 17 3.81 -12.26 -13.62
C ILE A 17 3.04 -11.57 -14.76
N THR A 18 3.69 -10.58 -15.40
CA THR A 18 3.16 -9.88 -16.58
C THR A 18 4.32 -9.43 -17.47
N ASP A 19 4.05 -9.22 -18.76
CA ASP A 19 5.01 -8.53 -19.63
C ASP A 19 5.30 -7.12 -19.08
N GLY A 20 6.56 -6.91 -18.69
CA GLY A 20 7.03 -5.69 -18.02
C GLY A 20 6.91 -5.65 -16.48
N GLY A 21 6.37 -6.68 -15.83
CA GLY A 21 6.11 -6.67 -14.38
C GLY A 21 5.06 -5.63 -13.95
N VAL A 22 4.96 -5.38 -12.65
CA VAL A 22 3.98 -4.47 -12.04
C VAL A 22 4.70 -3.24 -11.48
N GLN A 23 4.25 -2.02 -11.79
CA GLN A 23 4.92 -0.78 -11.38
C GLN A 23 4.40 -0.23 -10.05
N ALA A 24 3.19 -0.62 -9.63
CA ALA A 24 2.65 -0.36 -8.31
C ALA A 24 1.84 -1.53 -7.77
N TYR A 25 1.93 -1.81 -6.49
CA TYR A 25 1.16 -2.86 -5.82
C TYR A 25 0.35 -2.28 -4.66
N MET A 26 -0.93 -2.59 -4.62
CA MET A 26 -1.88 -2.15 -3.59
C MET A 26 -2.07 -3.23 -2.54
N VAL A 27 -2.05 -2.84 -1.27
CA VAL A 27 -2.22 -3.72 -0.11
C VAL A 27 -3.32 -3.13 0.78
N PRO A 28 -4.58 -3.56 0.58
CA PRO A 28 -5.70 -3.14 1.43
C PRO A 28 -5.61 -3.75 2.83
N SER A 29 -6.49 -3.29 3.72
CA SER A 29 -6.59 -3.78 5.09
C SER A 29 -7.42 -5.07 5.22
N SER A 30 -8.30 -5.32 4.26
CA SER A 30 -9.26 -6.43 4.23
C SER A 30 -8.61 -7.80 4.03
N ASP A 31 -9.34 -8.83 4.45
CA ASP A 31 -9.14 -10.22 4.03
C ASP A 31 -10.11 -10.59 2.88
N ALA A 32 -10.10 -11.87 2.49
CA ALA A 32 -10.94 -12.38 1.41
C ALA A 32 -12.46 -12.39 1.72
N HIS A 33 -12.85 -12.08 2.95
CA HIS A 33 -14.23 -12.10 3.41
C HIS A 33 -14.72 -10.72 3.86
N GLN A 34 -13.89 -9.68 3.66
CA GLN A 34 -14.17 -8.31 4.10
C GLN A 34 -14.47 -8.25 5.60
N THR A 35 -13.79 -9.10 6.38
CA THR A 35 -13.94 -9.12 7.85
C THR A 35 -13.47 -7.78 8.42
N GLU A 36 -14.22 -7.25 9.39
CA GLU A 36 -13.86 -6.00 10.07
C GLU A 36 -12.57 -6.14 10.88
N ASP A 37 -12.49 -7.19 11.72
CA ASP A 37 -11.30 -7.54 12.50
C ASP A 37 -10.51 -8.68 11.85
N VAL A 38 -9.56 -8.30 11.00
CA VAL A 38 -8.74 -9.22 10.23
C VAL A 38 -7.79 -10.03 11.12
N ALA A 39 -7.78 -11.35 10.96
CA ALA A 39 -6.91 -12.25 11.71
C ALA A 39 -5.42 -11.95 11.46
N PRO A 40 -4.51 -12.23 12.42
CA PRO A 40 -3.09 -11.84 12.33
C PRO A 40 -2.38 -12.25 11.04
N GLN A 41 -2.65 -13.45 10.53
CA GLN A 41 -2.06 -13.97 9.29
C GLN A 41 -2.50 -13.21 8.02
N HIS A 42 -3.61 -12.47 8.09
CA HIS A 42 -4.16 -11.68 6.98
C HIS A 42 -3.83 -10.18 7.10
N LYS A 43 -3.15 -9.73 8.18
CA LYS A 43 -2.71 -8.33 8.37
C LYS A 43 -1.52 -7.95 7.48
N ARG A 44 -1.68 -8.11 6.16
CA ARG A 44 -0.66 -7.91 5.12
C ARG A 44 -0.16 -6.47 5.07
N ARG A 45 -1.06 -5.50 5.22
CA ARG A 45 -0.72 -4.07 5.29
C ARG A 45 0.19 -3.79 6.50
N GLN A 46 -0.16 -4.30 7.68
CA GLN A 46 0.69 -4.20 8.87
C GLN A 46 2.06 -4.88 8.65
N PHE A 47 2.08 -6.06 8.04
CA PHE A 47 3.33 -6.74 7.71
C PHE A 47 4.24 -5.86 6.84
N ILE A 48 3.72 -5.29 5.74
CA ILE A 48 4.57 -4.53 4.80
C ILE A 48 4.98 -3.16 5.35
N SER A 49 4.08 -2.44 6.05
CA SER A 49 4.30 -1.04 6.47
C SER A 49 4.69 -0.86 7.94
N GLY A 50 4.42 -1.83 8.80
CA GLY A 50 4.52 -1.68 10.26
C GLY A 50 3.29 -1.05 10.91
N PHE A 51 2.43 -0.37 10.14
CA PHE A 51 1.24 0.31 10.66
C PHE A 51 0.11 -0.67 11.00
N SER A 52 -0.37 -0.62 12.25
CA SER A 52 -1.25 -1.60 12.87
C SER A 52 -2.72 -1.17 13.01
N GLY A 53 -3.09 0.06 12.64
CA GLY A 53 -4.47 0.55 12.71
C GLY A 53 -5.46 -0.29 11.88
N SER A 54 -6.76 -0.28 12.15
CA SER A 54 -7.67 -1.19 11.45
C SER A 54 -8.00 -0.75 10.01
N HIS A 55 -7.84 0.53 9.69
CA HIS A 55 -8.17 1.09 8.38
C HIS A 55 -6.96 1.62 7.63
N GLY A 56 -6.95 1.47 6.31
CA GLY A 56 -5.94 2.07 5.45
C GLY A 56 -5.64 1.29 4.18
N MET A 57 -4.86 1.91 3.31
CA MET A 57 -4.43 1.36 2.03
C MET A 57 -2.95 1.68 1.85
N ALA A 58 -2.13 0.65 1.74
CA ALA A 58 -0.71 0.80 1.43
C ALA A 58 -0.50 0.62 -0.08
N ILE A 59 0.24 1.53 -0.70
CA ILE A 59 0.60 1.46 -2.11
C ILE A 59 2.12 1.54 -2.23
N VAL A 60 2.71 0.51 -2.83
CA VAL A 60 4.14 0.42 -3.06
C VAL A 60 4.40 0.53 -4.55
N THR A 61 5.19 1.53 -4.94
CA THR A 61 5.73 1.65 -6.30
C THR A 61 7.19 1.20 -6.32
N VAL A 62 7.78 1.17 -7.52
CA VAL A 62 9.22 0.89 -7.70
C VAL A 62 10.12 1.83 -6.91
N ALA A 63 9.70 3.09 -6.69
CA ALA A 63 10.53 4.13 -6.07
C ALA A 63 9.99 4.67 -4.73
N SER A 64 8.69 4.55 -4.46
CA SER A 64 8.03 5.17 -3.32
C SER A 64 7.07 4.21 -2.63
N ALA A 65 6.80 4.43 -1.35
CA ALA A 65 5.74 3.74 -0.62
C ALA A 65 4.88 4.79 0.10
N ALA A 66 3.56 4.68 -0.01
CA ALA A 66 2.61 5.59 0.62
C ALA A 66 1.50 4.81 1.30
N LEU A 67 0.98 5.34 2.41
CA LEU A 67 -0.10 4.74 3.17
C LEU A 67 -1.16 5.80 3.43
N TRP A 68 -2.39 5.51 3.04
CA TRP A 68 -3.54 6.32 3.42
C TRP A 68 -4.25 5.66 4.58
N THR A 69 -4.75 6.50 5.46
CA THR A 69 -5.64 6.14 6.55
C THR A 69 -6.46 7.36 6.91
N ASP A 70 -7.55 7.17 7.65
CA ASP A 70 -8.38 8.26 8.16
C ASP A 70 -7.84 8.88 9.47
N GLY A 71 -8.51 9.96 9.91
CA GLY A 71 -8.12 10.79 11.05
C GLY A 71 -7.97 10.08 12.39
N ARG A 72 -8.56 8.89 12.58
CA ARG A 72 -8.36 8.10 13.81
C ARG A 72 -6.91 7.68 13.99
N TYR A 73 -6.15 7.57 12.90
CA TYR A 73 -4.86 6.90 12.87
C TYR A 73 -3.69 7.77 12.44
N PHE A 74 -3.85 9.07 12.21
CA PHE A 74 -2.74 9.92 11.73
C PHE A 74 -1.51 9.86 12.64
N LEU A 75 -1.70 10.07 13.94
CA LEU A 75 -0.61 10.05 14.91
C LEU A 75 0.01 8.65 15.02
N GLN A 76 -0.83 7.60 15.05
CA GLN A 76 -0.36 6.22 15.11
C GLN A 76 0.49 5.87 13.88
N ALA A 77 0.04 6.26 12.68
CA ALA A 77 0.78 6.00 11.45
C ALA A 77 2.13 6.73 11.42
N GLU A 78 2.20 7.98 11.89
CA GLU A 78 3.46 8.73 12.00
C GLU A 78 4.45 8.07 12.99
N MET A 79 3.96 7.42 14.04
CA MET A 79 4.79 6.75 15.04
C MET A 79 5.24 5.34 14.64
N GLU A 80 4.40 4.58 13.93
CA GLU A 80 4.67 3.17 13.61
C GLU A 80 5.37 2.97 12.26
N MET A 81 5.19 3.88 11.30
CA MET A 81 5.84 3.80 10.00
C MET A 81 7.27 4.33 10.09
N ASP A 82 8.18 3.71 9.32
CA ASP A 82 9.53 4.23 9.18
C ASP A 82 9.65 5.24 8.02
N CYS A 83 10.85 5.78 7.83
CA CYS A 83 11.13 6.81 6.82
C CYS A 83 10.92 6.37 5.36
N ASN A 84 10.63 5.09 5.07
CA ASN A 84 10.33 4.65 3.72
C ASN A 84 8.91 5.03 3.28
N TRP A 85 8.02 5.36 4.23
CA TRP A 85 6.61 5.58 3.97
C TRP A 85 6.23 7.05 4.03
N LYS A 86 5.40 7.47 3.07
CA LYS A 86 4.70 8.73 3.12
C LYS A 86 3.28 8.51 3.62
N LEU A 87 2.94 9.12 4.77
CA LEU A 87 1.55 9.18 5.22
C LEU A 87 0.74 10.10 4.31
N GLN A 88 -0.43 9.63 3.91
CA GLN A 88 -1.46 10.39 3.20
C GLN A 88 -2.70 10.45 4.09
N LYS A 89 -3.09 11.66 4.50
CA LYS A 89 -4.10 11.89 5.55
C LYS A 89 -5.49 11.98 4.92
N GLU A 90 -6.16 10.84 4.76
CA GLU A 90 -7.44 10.76 4.06
C GLU A 90 -8.49 11.69 4.68
N GLY A 91 -9.30 12.33 3.83
CA GLY A 91 -10.33 13.28 4.23
C GLY A 91 -9.85 14.72 4.38
N LEU A 92 -8.54 15.01 4.29
CA LEU A 92 -8.05 16.38 4.21
C LEU A 92 -8.11 16.92 2.76
N PRO A 93 -8.46 18.20 2.55
CA PRO A 93 -8.61 18.80 1.21
C PRO A 93 -7.39 18.62 0.30
N ASP A 94 -6.19 18.69 0.86
CA ASP A 94 -4.93 18.64 0.10
C ASP A 94 -4.39 17.22 -0.11
N THR A 95 -5.08 16.20 0.40
CA THR A 95 -4.62 14.80 0.26
C THR A 95 -5.14 14.20 -1.04
N PRO A 96 -4.26 13.79 -1.97
CA PRO A 96 -4.69 13.20 -3.23
C PRO A 96 -5.35 11.84 -3.00
N LYS A 97 -6.31 11.49 -3.85
CA LYS A 97 -6.83 10.12 -3.93
C LYS A 97 -5.71 9.18 -4.41
N PHE A 98 -5.85 7.89 -4.08
CA PHE A 98 -4.95 6.84 -4.56
C PHE A 98 -4.71 6.90 -6.08
N SER A 99 -5.79 7.08 -6.84
CA SER A 99 -5.77 7.13 -8.31
C SER A 99 -5.00 8.33 -8.83
N GLU A 100 -5.15 9.50 -8.20
CA GLU A 100 -4.45 10.73 -8.58
C GLU A 100 -2.96 10.61 -8.28
N TRP A 101 -2.62 10.09 -7.11
CA TRP A 101 -1.24 9.84 -6.74
C TRP A 101 -0.57 8.80 -7.64
N LEU A 102 -1.28 7.72 -8.01
CA LEU A 102 -0.78 6.73 -8.96
C LEU A 102 -0.56 7.34 -10.35
N ALA A 103 -1.49 8.16 -10.84
CA ALA A 103 -1.34 8.86 -12.11
C ALA A 103 -0.15 9.83 -12.13
N GLU A 104 0.16 10.46 -10.99
CA GLU A 104 1.36 11.31 -10.85
C GLU A 104 2.66 10.49 -10.81
N LYS A 105 2.64 9.32 -10.15
CA LYS A 105 3.86 8.50 -9.95
C LYS A 105 4.18 7.55 -11.09
N LEU A 106 3.21 7.21 -11.93
CA LEU A 106 3.35 6.16 -12.95
C LEU A 106 3.31 6.74 -14.36
N GLN A 107 4.07 6.10 -15.25
CA GLN A 107 4.02 6.41 -16.67
C GLN A 107 2.78 5.79 -17.33
N VAL A 108 2.33 6.38 -18.43
CA VAL A 108 1.26 5.80 -19.26
C VAL A 108 1.66 4.38 -19.67
N GLY A 109 0.72 3.43 -19.54
CA GLY A 109 0.95 2.01 -19.80
C GLY A 109 1.49 1.20 -18.61
N SER A 110 1.72 1.84 -17.45
CA SER A 110 2.07 1.14 -16.22
C SER A 110 0.94 0.24 -15.73
N ARG A 111 1.32 -0.84 -15.07
CA ARG A 111 0.43 -1.84 -14.46
C ARG A 111 0.39 -1.65 -12.96
N VAL A 112 -0.83 -1.62 -12.40
CA VAL A 112 -1.08 -1.61 -10.96
C VAL A 112 -1.67 -2.96 -10.57
N GLY A 113 -1.03 -3.65 -9.64
CA GLY A 113 -1.43 -4.96 -9.15
C GLY A 113 -2.11 -4.89 -7.80
N VAL A 114 -3.03 -5.81 -7.57
CA VAL A 114 -3.68 -6.05 -6.28
C VAL A 114 -4.11 -7.51 -6.22
N ASP A 115 -4.19 -8.05 -5.01
CA ASP A 115 -4.79 -9.37 -4.80
C ASP A 115 -6.31 -9.28 -5.09
N PRO A 116 -6.83 -10.02 -6.09
CA PRO A 116 -8.22 -9.91 -6.53
C PRO A 116 -9.24 -10.37 -5.48
N PHE A 117 -8.82 -11.02 -4.40
CA PHE A 117 -9.73 -11.42 -3.32
C PHE A 117 -9.96 -10.34 -2.26
N LEU A 118 -9.21 -9.24 -2.29
CA LEU A 118 -9.20 -8.26 -1.19
C LEU A 118 -9.92 -6.95 -1.50
N LEU A 119 -10.40 -6.77 -2.73
CA LEU A 119 -11.14 -5.59 -3.19
C LEU A 119 -12.51 -5.97 -3.74
#